data_AF-A0A960MF06-F1
#
_entry.id   AF-A0A960MF06-F1
#
_cell.length_a   1.000
_cell.length_b   1.000
_cell.length_c   1.000
_cell.angle_alpha   90.00
_cell.angle_beta   90.00
_cell.angle_gamma   90.00
#
_symmetry.space_group_name_H-M   'P 1'
#
loop_
_entity.id
_entity.type
_entity.pdbx_description
1 polymer ?
#
loop_
_entity_poly.entity_id
_entity_poly.type
_entity_poly.pdbx_seq_one_letter_code
_entity_poly.pdbx_strand_id
1 'polypeptide(L)'
;QVASAVRSGGIGNAIPAPAQAPHPVRTSGPTLEKPGDVGVGRQVPAVDYVTIDGIKGRLGDSGELKGMVVAMTSSTCPVSRRYSPSLARLEKTLSDRDIGLILVNPFASEKDEEIRQSIAEFRFASPYVHDGKKTFATALGARTTTEVFLIDSHRTLIYRGAIDDQYGVDYNLAAPRVNYLLDAVDAMLAGARPEFGATSPPGCELDIAPKTGTPTDLTWNRDISRILQQNCVDCHHDDGIAPFALEDFVEVDDRAKVIRRVVEEGTMPPWSAAPPTDGGPTPWANDRSLSDSDKADLLTWLESKERPLGDPADAPAAREFPKGGWLHGTPDAEFTFDKPVRIKAEGKMPYVNLVVPTNLTEDKWIQGFEILPGAREVVHHVIVFAVDPENPGERFSEVGGYFALYVPGTSAEMFPPGFAKRLPAGAKLRFQMHYTPNGKATEDLTRIGFHFATEPPKYEVKVTSVPNTRIAIPAGADDHQETAERPAPTDLTILGFLPHLHLRGKAFRYEVIGPDG
;
A
#
# COMPACT_ATOMS: atom_id res chain seq x y z
N GLN A 1 47.49 -30.99 -58.77
CA GLN A 1 46.98 -29.86 -59.56
C GLN A 1 46.44 -28.78 -58.62
N VAL A 2 47.12 -27.63 -58.60
CA VAL A 2 46.55 -26.26 -58.59
C VAL A 2 45.54 -25.96 -57.46
N ALA A 3 45.92 -25.31 -56.35
CA ALA A 3 46.21 -23.88 -56.17
C ALA A 3 44.97 -22.96 -56.09
N SER A 4 45.07 -22.03 -55.14
CA SER A 4 44.49 -20.69 -55.07
C SER A 4 43.27 -20.45 -54.18
N ALA A 5 43.55 -19.58 -53.19
CA ALA A 5 42.64 -18.78 -52.39
C ALA A 5 41.89 -17.71 -53.21
N VAL A 6 40.80 -17.17 -52.65
CA VAL A 6 40.40 -15.72 -52.51
C VAL A 6 39.12 -15.69 -51.61
N ARG A 7 39.23 -15.29 -50.32
CA ARG A 7 38.79 -14.02 -49.67
C ARG A 7 37.34 -13.53 -49.91
N SER A 8 36.59 -13.40 -48.80
CA SER A 8 36.09 -12.14 -48.19
C SER A 8 34.62 -12.17 -47.72
N GLY A 9 34.38 -11.67 -46.50
CA GLY A 9 33.07 -11.17 -46.03
C GLY A 9 32.50 -11.85 -44.78
N GLY A 10 32.27 -11.09 -43.71
CA GLY A 10 31.29 -11.43 -42.67
C GLY A 10 31.81 -11.47 -41.23
N ILE A 11 31.88 -10.30 -40.62
CA ILE A 11 32.03 -10.09 -39.17
C ILE A 11 30.69 -10.42 -38.49
N GLY A 12 30.71 -11.12 -37.35
CA GLY A 12 29.57 -11.10 -36.41
C GLY A 12 29.22 -12.45 -35.79
N ASN A 13 30.07 -12.98 -34.91
CA ASN A 13 29.59 -13.89 -33.87
C ASN A 13 29.26 -13.05 -32.63
N ALA A 14 27.97 -12.92 -32.36
CA ALA A 14 27.40 -12.20 -31.25
C ALA A 14 27.97 -12.72 -29.92
N ILE A 15 28.50 -11.79 -29.14
CA ILE A 15 28.88 -11.99 -27.75
C ILE A 15 27.59 -12.20 -26.94
N PRO A 16 27.51 -13.21 -26.06
CA PRO A 16 26.34 -13.46 -25.23
C PRO A 16 26.01 -12.23 -24.36
N ALA A 17 24.71 -11.99 -24.21
CA ALA A 17 24.11 -10.81 -23.59
C ALA A 17 24.73 -10.45 -22.22
N PRO A 18 24.92 -9.15 -21.93
CA PRO A 18 25.41 -8.70 -20.64
C PRO A 18 24.39 -8.98 -19.53
N ALA A 19 24.94 -9.17 -18.34
CA ALA A 19 24.33 -9.45 -17.03
C ALA A 19 22.85 -9.07 -16.88
N GLN A 20 22.07 -10.02 -16.34
CA GLN A 20 20.76 -9.77 -15.75
C GLN A 20 20.81 -8.51 -14.87
N ALA A 21 19.87 -7.59 -15.11
CA ALA A 21 19.60 -6.49 -14.19
C ALA A 21 19.37 -7.05 -12.78
N PRO A 22 19.83 -6.38 -11.72
CA PRO A 22 19.59 -6.83 -10.36
C PRO A 22 18.08 -7.07 -10.18
N HIS A 23 17.73 -8.24 -9.64
CA HIS A 23 16.36 -8.60 -9.31
C HIS A 23 15.68 -7.46 -8.52
N PRO A 24 14.40 -7.14 -8.80
CA PRO A 24 13.65 -6.16 -8.02
C PRO A 24 13.68 -6.60 -6.56
N VAL A 25 13.81 -5.63 -5.64
CA VAL A 25 13.98 -5.84 -4.20
C VAL A 25 12.92 -6.83 -3.68
N ARG A 26 13.32 -8.11 -3.59
CA ARG A 26 12.52 -9.22 -3.08
C ARG A 26 13.13 -9.70 -1.78
N THR A 27 13.05 -8.88 -0.75
CA THR A 27 13.10 -9.36 0.64
C THR A 27 12.31 -8.43 1.53
N SER A 28 11.55 -9.03 2.44
CA SER A 28 10.82 -8.43 3.54
C SER A 28 11.76 -7.84 4.61
N GLY A 29 12.64 -6.92 4.21
CA GLY A 29 13.57 -6.19 5.07
C GLY A 29 14.80 -5.64 4.35
N PRO A 30 15.55 -4.73 4.99
CA PRO A 30 16.79 -4.18 4.44
C PRO A 30 17.80 -5.27 4.06
N THR A 31 18.40 -5.15 2.88
CA THR A 31 19.49 -6.00 2.39
C THR A 31 20.81 -5.28 2.48
N LEU A 32 21.90 -6.02 2.71
CA LEU A 32 23.23 -5.44 2.72
C LEU A 32 23.67 -5.04 1.31
N GLU A 33 24.25 -3.86 1.19
CA GLU A 33 24.77 -3.33 -0.06
C GLU A 33 26.27 -3.06 0.06
N LYS A 34 26.99 -3.14 -1.06
CA LYS A 34 28.41 -2.81 -1.09
C LYS A 34 28.58 -1.28 -0.97
N PRO A 35 29.17 -0.76 0.12
CA PRO A 35 29.11 0.68 0.43
C PRO A 35 29.69 1.58 -0.68
N GLY A 36 30.82 1.17 -1.27
CA GLY A 36 31.48 1.95 -2.32
C GLY A 36 30.67 2.05 -3.63
N ASP A 37 29.77 1.10 -3.90
CA ASP A 37 28.96 1.08 -5.12
C ASP A 37 27.79 2.07 -5.03
N VAL A 38 27.38 2.42 -3.81
CA VAL A 38 26.31 3.39 -3.53
C VAL A 38 26.83 4.73 -2.99
N GLY A 39 28.15 4.96 -3.10
CA GLY A 39 28.78 6.25 -2.85
C GLY A 39 29.32 6.49 -1.45
N VAL A 40 29.27 5.50 -0.55
CA VAL A 40 29.87 5.62 0.80
C VAL A 40 31.38 5.85 0.68
N GLY A 41 31.90 6.77 1.48
CA GLY A 41 33.28 7.27 1.43
C GLY A 41 33.51 8.41 0.44
N ARG A 42 32.54 8.76 -0.40
CA ARG A 42 32.63 9.94 -1.28
C ARG A 42 32.23 11.20 -0.53
N GLN A 43 32.76 12.33 -0.99
CA GLN A 43 32.31 13.64 -0.51
C GLN A 43 30.93 13.97 -1.08
N VAL A 44 30.01 14.37 -0.21
CA VAL A 44 28.68 14.84 -0.56
C VAL A 44 28.76 16.30 -1.02
N PRO A 45 28.14 16.67 -2.15
CA PRO A 45 28.11 18.05 -2.61
C PRO A 45 27.40 18.94 -1.60
N ALA A 46 27.81 20.20 -1.52
CA ALA A 46 27.09 21.18 -0.72
C ALA A 46 25.80 21.60 -1.43
N VAL A 47 24.68 21.56 -0.73
CA VAL A 47 23.33 21.81 -1.29
C VAL A 47 22.64 22.85 -0.43
N ASP A 48 22.23 23.96 -1.03
CA ASP A 48 21.40 24.95 -0.35
C ASP A 48 19.97 24.42 -0.21
N TYR A 49 19.35 24.69 0.93
CA TYR A 49 17.97 24.31 1.20
C TYR A 49 17.23 25.40 1.96
N VAL A 50 15.91 25.36 1.84
CA VAL A 50 14.98 26.19 2.61
C VAL A 50 14.02 25.25 3.30
N THR A 51 13.91 25.38 4.62
CA THR A 51 12.93 24.64 5.40
C THR A 51 11.52 25.14 5.12
N ILE A 52 10.52 24.36 5.50
CA ILE A 52 9.10 24.71 5.38
C ILE A 52 8.72 25.98 6.17
N ASP A 53 9.54 26.37 7.16
CA ASP A 53 9.40 27.59 7.95
C ASP A 53 10.26 28.76 7.43
N GLY A 54 10.89 28.60 6.26
CA GLY A 54 11.66 29.65 5.60
C GLY A 54 13.11 29.81 6.09
N ILE A 55 13.57 28.96 7.01
CA ILE A 55 14.97 28.95 7.47
C ILE A 55 15.85 28.43 6.34
N LYS A 56 16.87 29.20 5.98
CA LYS A 56 17.88 28.83 4.98
C LYS A 56 19.02 28.06 5.64
N GLY A 57 19.48 27.01 4.98
CA GLY A 57 20.65 26.25 5.42
C GLY A 57 21.41 25.69 4.23
N ARG A 58 22.57 25.09 4.51
CA ARG A 58 23.43 24.47 3.50
C ARG A 58 23.92 23.11 3.99
N LEU A 59 23.64 22.06 3.24
CA LEU A 59 24.17 20.74 3.52
C LEU A 59 25.68 20.78 3.40
N GLY A 60 26.37 20.29 4.43
CA GLY A 60 27.82 20.30 4.51
C GLY A 60 28.42 21.48 5.30
N ASP A 61 27.60 22.42 5.75
CA ASP A 61 27.98 23.38 6.80
C ASP A 61 27.58 22.77 8.14
N SER A 62 28.46 21.98 8.75
CA SER A 62 28.18 21.27 10.01
C SER A 62 28.32 22.15 11.25
N GLY A 63 28.91 23.35 11.14
CA GLY A 63 29.23 24.18 12.29
C GLY A 63 30.07 23.41 13.32
N GLU A 64 29.59 23.36 14.57
CA GLU A 64 30.21 22.59 15.66
C GLU A 64 29.76 21.11 15.72
N LEU A 65 28.82 20.69 14.88
CA LEU A 65 28.34 19.32 14.85
C LEU A 65 29.42 18.36 14.33
N LYS A 66 29.49 17.18 14.93
CA LYS A 66 30.39 16.09 14.52
C LYS A 66 29.94 15.40 13.23
N GLY A 67 28.68 15.56 12.88
CA GLY A 67 28.09 15.04 11.66
C GLY A 67 26.62 15.44 11.51
N MET A 68 26.03 15.01 10.41
CA MET A 68 24.65 15.30 10.03
C MET A 68 23.99 14.03 9.50
N VAL A 69 22.79 13.74 9.98
CA VAL A 69 21.88 12.78 9.36
C VAL A 69 20.89 13.55 8.48
N VAL A 70 20.72 13.09 7.24
CA VAL A 70 19.58 13.48 6.41
C VAL A 70 18.65 12.28 6.32
N ALA A 71 17.38 12.44 6.68
CA ALA A 71 16.36 11.42 6.53
C ALA A 71 15.33 11.84 5.46
N MET A 72 15.16 11.01 4.43
CA MET A 72 14.03 11.12 3.53
C MET A 72 12.75 10.72 4.29
N THR A 73 11.67 11.43 4.02
CA THR A 73 10.37 11.29 4.68
C THR A 73 9.23 11.52 3.68
N SER A 74 8.00 11.15 4.07
CA SER A 74 6.77 11.47 3.34
C SER A 74 5.59 11.38 4.30
N SER A 75 4.63 12.30 4.16
CA SER A 75 3.40 12.32 4.97
C SER A 75 2.38 11.29 4.49
N THR A 76 2.49 10.80 3.26
CA THR A 76 1.56 9.82 2.66
C THR A 76 2.13 8.41 2.52
N CYS A 77 3.46 8.22 2.46
CA CYS A 77 4.07 6.91 2.37
C CYS A 77 3.79 6.06 3.63
N PRO A 78 3.13 4.89 3.51
CA PRO A 78 2.78 4.07 4.68
C PRO A 78 3.99 3.55 5.48
N VAL A 79 5.15 3.35 4.84
CA VAL A 79 6.37 2.96 5.55
C VAL A 79 6.99 4.16 6.26
N SER A 80 7.03 5.32 5.60
CA SER A 80 7.60 6.55 6.18
C SER A 80 6.81 7.01 7.41
N ARG A 81 5.48 7.01 7.34
CA ARG A 81 4.60 7.32 8.49
C ARG A 81 4.85 6.42 9.70
N ARG A 82 5.08 5.11 9.47
CA ARG A 82 5.41 4.17 10.54
C ARG A 82 6.74 4.50 11.22
N TYR A 83 7.71 5.03 10.48
CA TYR A 83 9.00 5.48 11.04
C TYR A 83 8.92 6.84 11.74
N SER A 84 7.86 7.64 11.57
CA SER A 84 7.79 8.99 12.15
C SER A 84 8.01 9.04 13.67
N PRO A 85 7.41 8.15 14.50
CA PRO A 85 7.71 8.11 15.94
C PRO A 85 9.17 7.75 16.24
N SER A 86 9.77 6.84 15.46
CA SER A 86 11.18 6.47 15.59
C SER A 86 12.10 7.62 15.24
N LEU A 87 11.80 8.37 14.17
CA LEU A 87 12.55 9.57 13.79
C LEU A 87 12.47 10.64 14.90
N ALA A 88 11.28 10.90 15.46
CA ALA A 88 11.13 11.87 16.55
C ALA A 88 11.94 11.50 17.80
N ARG A 89 12.04 10.21 18.15
CA ARG A 89 12.92 9.75 19.24
C ARG A 89 14.41 9.84 18.87
N LEU A 90 14.73 9.58 17.61
CA LEU A 90 16.09 9.63 17.08
C LEU A 90 16.67 11.04 17.15
N GLU A 91 15.87 12.10 16.92
CA GLU A 91 16.29 13.50 17.03
C GLU A 91 17.06 13.78 18.33
N LYS A 92 16.47 13.41 19.47
CA LYS A 92 17.10 13.60 20.77
C LYS A 92 18.39 12.79 20.90
N THR A 93 18.36 11.53 20.45
CA THR A 93 19.52 10.62 20.52
C THR A 93 20.70 11.13 19.70
N LEU A 94 20.45 11.69 18.52
CA LEU A 94 21.46 12.29 17.66
C LEU A 94 21.98 13.61 18.25
N SER A 95 21.08 14.47 18.73
CA SER A 95 21.47 15.74 19.35
C SER A 95 22.34 15.55 20.60
N ASP A 96 22.04 14.55 21.45
CA ASP A 96 22.85 14.22 22.64
C ASP A 96 24.28 13.75 22.27
N ARG A 97 24.52 13.46 20.98
CA ARG A 97 25.82 13.02 20.42
C ARG A 97 26.47 14.07 19.50
N ASP A 98 25.97 15.30 19.51
CA ASP A 98 26.39 16.40 18.61
C ASP A 98 26.22 16.06 17.11
N ILE A 99 25.20 15.28 16.77
CA ILE A 99 24.82 14.95 15.40
C ILE A 99 23.51 15.67 15.05
N GLY A 100 23.50 16.43 13.96
CA GLY A 100 22.28 17.08 13.47
C GLY A 100 21.36 16.09 12.74
N LEU A 101 20.06 16.43 12.65
CA LEU A 101 19.09 15.75 11.78
C LEU A 101 18.40 16.78 10.89
N ILE A 102 18.25 16.45 9.61
CA ILE A 102 17.38 17.17 8.66
C ILE A 102 16.39 16.17 8.08
N LEU A 103 15.10 16.52 8.12
CA LEU A 103 14.03 15.76 7.49
C LEU A 103 13.73 16.35 6.11
N VAL A 104 13.60 15.51 5.10
CA VAL A 104 13.39 15.94 3.71
C VAL A 104 12.20 15.21 3.11
N ASN A 105 11.23 15.96 2.60
CA ASN A 105 10.08 15.42 1.87
C ASN A 105 10.23 15.74 0.37
N PRO A 106 10.39 14.73 -0.50
CA PRO A 106 10.65 14.93 -1.92
C PRO A 106 9.39 14.97 -2.82
N PHE A 107 8.18 14.86 -2.27
CA PHE A 107 6.95 14.82 -3.07
C PHE A 107 6.29 16.20 -3.15
N ALA A 108 6.26 16.78 -4.35
CA ALA A 108 5.63 18.07 -4.63
C ALA A 108 4.10 18.06 -4.47
N SER A 109 3.50 16.88 -4.64
CA SER A 109 2.08 16.61 -4.46
C SER A 109 1.63 16.62 -3.00
N GLU A 110 2.54 16.46 -2.03
CA GLU A 110 2.19 16.59 -0.61
C GLU A 110 2.15 18.07 -0.23
N LYS A 111 0.98 18.54 0.21
CA LYS A 111 0.76 19.97 0.44
C LYS A 111 1.48 20.40 1.71
N ASP A 112 2.01 21.64 1.70
CA ASP A 112 2.67 22.24 2.85
C ASP A 112 1.86 22.13 4.17
N GLU A 113 0.53 22.28 4.09
CA GLU A 113 -0.35 22.14 5.26
C GLU A 113 -0.37 20.72 5.82
N GLU A 114 -0.44 19.71 4.95
CA GLU A 114 -0.41 18.29 5.34
C GLU A 114 0.95 17.94 5.96
N ILE A 115 2.04 18.50 5.42
CA ILE A 115 3.38 18.36 5.98
C ILE A 115 3.45 19.02 7.36
N ARG A 116 2.96 20.26 7.53
CA ARG A 116 2.93 20.94 8.84
C ARG A 116 2.09 20.19 9.85
N GLN A 117 0.97 19.62 9.44
CA GLN A 117 0.15 18.76 10.29
C GLN A 117 0.94 17.53 10.75
N SER A 118 1.67 16.87 9.86
CA SER A 118 2.54 15.74 10.20
C SER A 118 3.65 16.16 11.18
N ILE A 119 4.31 17.30 10.95
CA ILE A 119 5.32 17.86 11.86
C ILE A 119 4.75 18.08 13.27
N ALA A 120 3.57 18.70 13.37
CA ALA A 120 2.91 18.94 14.64
C ALA A 120 2.47 17.63 15.33
N GLU A 121 1.97 16.66 14.54
CA GLU A 121 1.50 15.36 15.03
C GLU A 121 2.63 14.56 15.69
N PHE A 122 3.78 14.45 15.02
CA PHE A 122 4.94 13.70 15.52
C PHE A 122 5.89 14.53 16.36
N ARG A 123 5.66 15.85 16.44
CA ARG A 123 6.47 16.82 17.18
C ARG A 123 7.92 16.83 16.74
N PHE A 124 8.15 16.80 15.42
CA PHE A 124 9.51 16.94 14.88
C PHE A 124 10.06 18.31 15.26
N ALA A 125 11.25 18.32 15.87
CA ALA A 125 11.99 19.53 16.21
C ALA A 125 13.08 19.83 15.17
N SER A 126 13.44 18.85 14.33
CA SER A 126 14.45 19.02 13.29
C SER A 126 14.00 19.97 12.18
N PRO A 127 14.93 20.67 11.52
CA PRO A 127 14.68 21.32 10.24
C PRO A 127 13.99 20.37 9.26
N TYR A 128 12.84 20.80 8.72
CA TYR A 128 12.07 20.03 7.75
C TYR A 128 12.07 20.75 6.39
N VAL A 129 12.52 20.06 5.34
CA VAL A 129 12.63 20.59 3.98
C VAL A 129 11.57 19.96 3.09
N HIS A 130 10.72 20.79 2.48
CA HIS A 130 9.86 20.36 1.38
C HIS A 130 10.62 20.52 0.06
N ASP A 131 11.17 19.42 -0.45
CA ASP A 131 11.97 19.33 -1.67
C ASP A 131 11.12 18.89 -2.88
N GLY A 132 10.04 19.61 -3.19
CA GLY A 132 9.16 19.26 -4.31
C GLY A 132 9.85 19.22 -5.68
N LYS A 133 10.94 19.98 -5.84
CA LYS A 133 11.80 19.93 -7.05
C LYS A 133 12.81 18.79 -7.06
N LYS A 134 12.85 17.99 -5.98
CA LYS A 134 13.77 16.87 -5.76
C LYS A 134 15.24 17.24 -5.91
N THR A 135 15.61 18.50 -5.71
CA THR A 135 16.98 18.98 -5.89
C THR A 135 17.89 18.40 -4.80
N PHE A 136 17.39 18.39 -3.57
CA PHE A 136 18.08 17.84 -2.41
C PHE A 136 18.20 16.31 -2.51
N ALA A 137 17.08 15.65 -2.82
CA ALA A 137 17.03 14.20 -3.03
C ALA A 137 17.94 13.75 -4.18
N THR A 138 17.98 14.48 -5.29
CA THR A 138 18.84 14.19 -6.44
C THR A 138 20.32 14.32 -6.09
N ALA A 139 20.70 15.36 -5.33
CA ALA A 139 22.09 15.57 -4.94
C ALA A 139 22.66 14.45 -4.06
N LEU A 140 21.80 13.81 -3.24
CA LEU A 140 22.16 12.64 -2.44
C LEU A 140 22.00 11.31 -3.19
N GLY A 141 21.36 11.33 -4.37
CA GLY A 141 20.97 10.12 -5.08
C GLY A 141 20.01 9.26 -4.26
N ALA A 142 19.04 9.90 -3.60
CA ALA A 142 18.06 9.25 -2.75
C ALA A 142 17.12 8.33 -3.55
N ARG A 143 16.83 7.16 -3.00
CA ARG A 143 16.09 6.09 -3.68
C ARG A 143 14.68 5.94 -3.15
N THR A 144 14.47 6.13 -1.85
CA THR A 144 13.17 5.94 -1.21
C THR A 144 12.90 6.99 -0.14
N THR A 145 11.62 7.09 0.23
CA THR A 145 11.08 7.94 1.30
C THR A 145 11.43 7.55 2.74
N THR A 146 12.30 6.55 2.94
CA THR A 146 12.82 6.19 4.27
C THR A 146 14.34 6.02 4.30
N GLU A 147 15.01 6.41 3.21
CA GLU A 147 16.47 6.35 3.14
C GLU A 147 17.09 7.45 4.02
N VAL A 148 18.06 7.06 4.85
CA VAL A 148 18.86 7.97 5.65
C VAL A 148 20.30 8.03 5.15
N PHE A 149 20.95 9.16 5.40
CA PHE A 149 22.35 9.43 5.03
C PHE A 149 23.07 10.00 6.24
N LEU A 150 24.12 9.32 6.71
CA LEU A 150 25.02 9.84 7.74
C LEU A 150 26.24 10.45 7.07
N ILE A 151 26.49 11.72 7.34
CA ILE A 151 27.55 12.52 6.74
C ILE A 151 28.42 13.08 7.87
N ASP A 152 29.74 12.93 7.78
CA ASP A 152 30.65 13.49 8.78
C ASP A 152 30.91 15.00 8.60
N SER A 153 31.66 15.60 9.52
CA SER A 153 32.07 17.02 9.46
C SER A 153 32.95 17.38 8.26
N HIS A 154 33.52 16.40 7.56
CA HIS A 154 34.30 16.60 6.33
C HIS A 154 33.45 16.43 5.05
N ARG A 155 32.14 16.25 5.22
CA ARG A 155 31.15 15.97 4.19
C ARG A 155 31.34 14.62 3.53
N THR A 156 31.97 13.67 4.20
CA THR A 156 32.09 12.30 3.70
C THR A 156 30.85 11.51 4.07
N LEU A 157 30.26 10.83 3.10
CA LEU A 157 29.15 9.91 3.35
C LEU A 157 29.66 8.68 4.10
N ILE A 158 29.24 8.49 5.34
CA ILE A 158 29.66 7.39 6.22
C ILE A 158 28.71 6.20 6.14
N TYR A 159 27.40 6.49 6.04
CA TYR A 159 26.36 5.47 5.94
C TYR A 159 25.22 5.95 5.05
N ARG A 160 24.60 5.04 4.32
CA ARG A 160 23.27 5.26 3.71
C ARG A 160 22.42 3.99 3.75
N GLY A 161 21.12 4.14 3.89
CA GLY A 161 20.21 2.99 3.84
C GLY A 161 19.02 3.13 4.77
N ALA A 162 18.65 2.03 5.41
CA ALA A 162 17.53 1.96 6.34
C ALA A 162 17.91 2.54 7.71
N ILE A 163 16.93 3.01 8.47
CA ILE A 163 17.13 3.41 9.87
C ILE A 163 17.50 2.17 10.70
N ASP A 164 16.66 1.15 10.57
CA ASP A 164 16.70 -0.15 11.25
C ASP A 164 15.94 -1.18 10.39
N ASP A 165 15.69 -2.38 10.92
CA ASP A 165 14.93 -3.43 10.24
C ASP A 165 13.50 -3.64 10.76
N GLN A 166 12.93 -2.68 11.51
CA GLN A 166 11.63 -2.82 12.16
C GLN A 166 10.47 -2.85 11.16
N TYR A 167 10.53 -2.02 10.12
CA TYR A 167 9.46 -1.89 9.13
C TYR A 167 9.97 -2.11 7.71
N GLY A 168 9.21 -2.88 6.94
CA GLY A 168 9.33 -2.96 5.49
C GLY A 168 7.98 -2.82 4.81
N VAL A 169 7.97 -3.07 3.50
CA VAL A 169 6.76 -2.95 2.67
C VAL A 169 5.68 -3.95 3.10
N ASP A 170 6.08 -5.17 3.43
CA ASP A 170 5.20 -6.31 3.69
C ASP A 170 5.26 -6.84 5.14
N TYR A 171 5.99 -6.17 6.05
CA TYR A 171 6.08 -6.59 7.44
C TYR A 171 6.20 -5.43 8.44
N ASN A 172 5.93 -5.76 9.71
CA ASN A 172 6.03 -4.88 10.86
C ASN A 172 6.48 -5.70 12.10
N LEU A 173 7.66 -5.39 12.64
CA LEU A 173 8.20 -5.98 13.86
C LEU A 173 7.83 -5.16 15.10
N ALA A 174 7.69 -5.85 16.24
CA ALA A 174 7.43 -5.18 17.51
C ALA A 174 8.58 -4.24 17.95
N ALA A 175 9.81 -4.58 17.58
CA ALA A 175 11.02 -3.79 17.81
C ALA A 175 12.06 -4.14 16.72
N PRO A 176 13.00 -3.24 16.40
CA PRO A 176 14.11 -3.56 15.52
C PRO A 176 15.01 -4.63 16.13
N ARG A 177 15.57 -5.49 15.28
CA ARG A 177 16.62 -6.45 15.62
C ARG A 177 18.01 -5.86 15.39
N VAL A 178 18.14 -4.93 14.44
CA VAL A 178 19.40 -4.24 14.08
C VAL A 178 19.15 -2.74 13.93
N ASN A 179 20.01 -1.88 14.48
CA ASN A 179 19.88 -0.42 14.44
C ASN A 179 20.95 0.20 13.53
N TYR A 180 20.85 -0.04 12.21
CA TYR A 180 21.90 0.31 11.24
C TYR A 180 22.43 1.74 11.37
N LEU A 181 21.54 2.74 11.46
CA LEU A 181 21.95 4.13 11.53
C LEU A 181 22.67 4.47 12.84
N LEU A 182 22.15 4.02 13.98
CA LEU A 182 22.76 4.32 15.28
C LEU A 182 24.10 3.59 15.45
N ASP A 183 24.19 2.34 14.99
CA ASP A 183 25.44 1.59 14.98
C ASP A 183 26.49 2.30 14.10
N ALA A 184 26.07 2.89 12.97
CA ALA A 184 26.95 3.67 12.11
C ALA A 184 27.38 5.00 12.73
N VAL A 185 26.49 5.68 13.46
CA VAL A 185 26.81 6.88 14.24
C VAL A 185 27.85 6.56 15.31
N ASP A 186 27.66 5.47 16.06
CA ASP A 186 28.61 5.06 17.11
C ASP A 186 29.98 4.71 16.53
N ALA A 187 30.02 3.99 15.40
CA ALA A 187 31.27 3.70 14.70
C ALA A 187 31.98 4.98 14.23
N MET A 188 31.24 5.91 13.62
CA MET A 188 31.78 7.20 13.15
C MET A 188 32.40 8.01 14.29
N LEU A 189 31.69 8.13 15.42
CA LEU A 189 32.14 8.87 16.60
C LEU A 189 33.38 8.22 17.25
N ALA A 190 33.53 6.91 17.12
CA ALA A 190 34.72 6.17 17.56
C ALA A 190 35.90 6.24 16.56
N GLY A 191 35.73 6.91 15.41
CA GLY A 191 36.74 6.93 14.34
C GLY A 191 36.88 5.58 13.62
N ALA A 192 35.90 4.69 13.77
CA ALA A 192 35.85 3.38 13.14
C ALA A 192 34.98 3.41 11.88
N ARG A 193 35.13 2.38 11.04
CA ARG A 193 34.18 2.14 9.95
C ARG A 193 32.96 1.39 10.49
N PRO A 194 31.74 1.77 10.08
CA PRO A 194 30.55 1.00 10.44
C PRO A 194 30.64 -0.43 9.91
N GLU A 195 30.12 -1.39 10.68
CA GLU A 195 30.00 -2.79 10.24
C GLU A 195 29.15 -2.87 8.96
N PHE A 196 28.01 -2.19 8.97
CA PHE A 196 27.14 -2.03 7.81
C PHE A 196 27.22 -0.59 7.31
N GLY A 197 28.05 -0.36 6.28
CA GLY A 197 28.16 0.96 5.65
C GLY A 197 27.01 1.30 4.70
N ALA A 198 26.28 0.30 4.21
CA ALA A 198 25.11 0.54 3.36
C ALA A 198 24.08 -0.60 3.42
N THR A 199 22.80 -0.23 3.32
CA THR A 199 21.69 -1.18 3.16
C THR A 199 20.68 -0.67 2.12
N SER A 200 19.87 -1.56 1.57
CA SER A 200 18.68 -1.14 0.83
C SER A 200 17.66 -0.51 1.80
N PRO A 201 17.08 0.65 1.44
CA PRO A 201 16.08 1.31 2.26
C PRO A 201 14.66 0.86 1.85
N PRO A 202 13.74 0.60 2.79
CA PRO A 202 12.35 0.35 2.46
C PRO A 202 11.63 1.64 2.02
N GLY A 203 10.34 1.56 1.68
CA GLY A 203 9.49 2.73 1.41
C GLY A 203 9.14 2.98 -0.06
N CYS A 204 8.42 4.06 -0.31
CA CYS A 204 8.03 4.47 -1.66
C CYS A 204 9.27 4.95 -2.43
N GLU A 205 9.42 4.46 -3.65
CA GLU A 205 10.52 4.81 -4.56
C GLU A 205 10.42 6.25 -5.07
N LEU A 206 11.58 6.89 -5.23
CA LEU A 206 11.69 8.26 -5.71
C LEU A 206 12.04 8.30 -7.20
N ASP A 207 11.26 9.08 -7.95
CA ASP A 207 11.53 9.35 -9.36
C ASP A 207 12.44 10.57 -9.54
N ILE A 208 13.75 10.37 -9.30
CA ILE A 208 14.78 11.43 -9.39
C ILE A 208 15.76 11.25 -10.57
N ALA A 209 15.72 10.10 -11.24
CA ALA A 209 16.64 9.84 -12.35
C ALA A 209 16.20 10.66 -13.58
N PRO A 210 17.13 11.12 -14.43
CA PRO A 210 16.77 11.74 -15.69
C PRO A 210 15.85 10.81 -16.49
N LYS A 211 14.71 11.30 -16.93
CA LYS A 211 13.76 10.54 -17.77
C LYS A 211 14.41 10.35 -19.15
N THR A 212 14.74 9.11 -19.52
CA THR A 212 15.43 8.78 -20.78
C THR A 212 14.57 8.04 -21.80
N GLY A 213 13.28 7.87 -21.54
CA GLY A 213 12.39 7.13 -22.45
C GLY A 213 12.11 7.85 -23.76
N THR A 214 11.54 7.10 -24.70
CA THR A 214 11.13 7.62 -26.01
C THR A 214 9.95 8.60 -25.84
N PRO A 215 9.87 9.68 -26.65
CA PRO A 215 8.66 10.48 -26.74
C PRO A 215 7.42 9.64 -27.09
N THR A 216 6.25 10.08 -26.65
CA THR A 216 4.97 9.43 -26.92
C THR A 216 3.92 10.47 -27.27
N ASP A 217 2.93 10.07 -28.07
CA ASP A 217 1.76 10.88 -28.39
C ASP A 217 0.64 10.74 -27.34
N LEU A 218 0.78 9.80 -26.39
CA LEU A 218 -0.14 9.63 -25.26
C LEU A 218 -0.04 10.83 -24.31
N THR A 219 -1.17 11.33 -23.80
CA THR A 219 -1.20 12.48 -22.90
C THR A 219 -2.04 12.22 -21.65
N TRP A 220 -1.76 12.97 -20.59
CA TRP A 220 -2.51 12.89 -19.34
C TRP A 220 -4.01 13.17 -19.53
N ASN A 221 -4.34 14.32 -20.12
CA ASN A 221 -5.73 14.76 -20.23
C ASN A 221 -6.53 13.84 -21.15
N ARG A 222 -5.98 13.45 -22.31
CA ARG A 222 -6.71 12.62 -23.28
C ARG A 222 -6.83 11.16 -22.86
N ASP A 223 -5.74 10.56 -22.37
CA ASP A 223 -5.60 9.10 -22.27
C ASP A 223 -5.46 8.63 -20.81
N ILE A 224 -4.43 9.10 -20.09
CA ILE A 224 -4.02 8.48 -18.82
C ILE A 224 -4.99 8.74 -17.66
N SER A 225 -5.54 9.95 -17.58
CA SER A 225 -6.51 10.30 -16.54
C SER A 225 -7.77 9.41 -16.60
N ARG A 226 -8.15 8.92 -17.78
CA ARG A 226 -9.29 7.99 -17.96
C ARG A 226 -8.98 6.61 -17.40
N ILE A 227 -7.79 6.10 -17.69
CA ILE A 227 -7.30 4.82 -17.18
C ILE A 227 -7.30 4.83 -15.65
N LEU A 228 -6.78 5.90 -15.05
CA LEU A 228 -6.74 6.05 -13.60
C LEU A 228 -8.14 6.25 -13.00
N GLN A 229 -9.01 7.07 -13.60
CA GLN A 229 -10.37 7.24 -13.10
C GLN A 229 -11.18 5.94 -13.10
N GLN A 230 -10.98 5.10 -14.11
CA GLN A 230 -11.68 3.83 -14.25
C GLN A 230 -11.18 2.78 -13.24
N ASN A 231 -9.87 2.72 -12.99
CA ASN A 231 -9.26 1.55 -12.35
C ASN A 231 -8.54 1.84 -11.01
N CYS A 232 -8.22 3.10 -10.71
CA CYS A 232 -7.39 3.48 -9.57
C CYS A 232 -8.09 4.45 -8.62
N VAL A 233 -8.76 5.48 -9.16
CA VAL A 233 -9.32 6.60 -8.40
C VAL A 233 -10.48 6.17 -7.50
N ASP A 234 -11.08 4.99 -7.70
CA ASP A 234 -12.08 4.44 -6.77
C ASP A 234 -11.52 4.26 -5.34
N CYS A 235 -10.21 4.01 -5.22
CA CYS A 235 -9.50 3.96 -3.94
C CYS A 235 -8.55 5.14 -3.75
N HIS A 236 -7.95 5.63 -4.83
CA HIS A 236 -6.95 6.71 -4.86
C HIS A 236 -7.58 8.07 -5.17
N HIS A 237 -8.50 8.50 -4.31
CA HIS A 237 -9.08 9.84 -4.33
C HIS A 237 -8.95 10.48 -2.95
N ASP A 238 -9.17 11.79 -2.87
CA ASP A 238 -9.29 12.51 -1.60
C ASP A 238 -10.38 11.88 -0.72
N ASP A 239 -10.07 11.56 0.54
CA ASP A 239 -10.90 10.78 1.48
C ASP A 239 -11.07 9.27 1.14
N GLY A 240 -10.39 8.79 0.09
CA GLY A 240 -10.34 7.38 -0.28
C GLY A 240 -9.57 6.50 0.71
N ILE A 241 -9.60 5.18 0.49
CA ILE A 241 -8.90 4.22 1.36
C ILE A 241 -7.40 4.13 1.07
N ALA A 242 -6.97 4.54 -0.12
CA ALA A 242 -5.56 4.54 -0.46
C ALA A 242 -4.79 5.63 0.31
N PRO A 243 -3.49 5.45 0.57
CA PRO A 243 -2.72 6.39 1.37
C PRO A 243 -2.46 7.75 0.70
N PHE A 244 -2.76 7.89 -0.59
CA PHE A 244 -2.63 9.12 -1.39
C PHE A 244 -3.59 9.08 -2.58
N ALA A 245 -3.97 10.26 -3.06
CA ALA A 245 -4.76 10.45 -4.27
C ALA A 245 -3.92 10.29 -5.55
N LEU A 246 -4.60 9.99 -6.66
CA LEU A 246 -4.07 9.91 -8.02
C LEU A 246 -5.05 10.59 -9.01
N GLU A 247 -5.66 11.68 -8.57
CA GLU A 247 -6.69 12.42 -9.29
C GLU A 247 -6.08 13.45 -10.24
N ASP A 248 -4.84 13.88 -10.01
CA ASP A 248 -4.15 14.85 -10.84
C ASP A 248 -2.77 14.39 -11.37
N PHE A 249 -2.26 15.17 -12.32
CA PHE A 249 -1.01 14.91 -13.01
C PHE A 249 0.20 14.92 -12.06
N VAL A 250 0.27 15.85 -11.12
CA VAL A 250 1.43 16.02 -10.22
C VAL A 250 1.53 14.83 -9.28
N GLU A 251 0.39 14.38 -8.75
CA GLU A 251 0.31 13.19 -7.88
C GLU A 251 0.85 11.93 -8.54
N VAL A 252 0.52 11.75 -9.82
CA VAL A 252 0.93 10.60 -10.64
C VAL A 252 2.38 10.75 -11.10
N ASP A 253 2.80 11.93 -11.53
CA ASP A 253 4.19 12.19 -11.96
C ASP A 253 5.17 11.96 -10.81
N ASP A 254 4.84 12.43 -9.60
CA ASP A 254 5.66 12.25 -8.41
C ASP A 254 5.84 10.77 -8.02
N ARG A 255 4.84 9.94 -8.32
CA ARG A 255 4.78 8.53 -7.93
C ARG A 255 5.00 7.59 -9.12
N ALA A 256 5.46 8.10 -10.26
CA ALA A 256 5.50 7.35 -11.49
C ALA A 256 6.28 6.03 -11.40
N LYS A 257 7.41 6.01 -10.70
CA LYS A 257 8.17 4.76 -10.46
C LYS A 257 7.40 3.75 -9.62
N VAL A 258 6.71 4.22 -8.58
CA VAL A 258 5.89 3.37 -7.71
C VAL A 258 4.74 2.78 -8.53
N ILE A 259 4.01 3.61 -9.27
CA ILE A 259 2.88 3.20 -10.12
C ILE A 259 3.35 2.19 -11.17
N ARG A 260 4.42 2.51 -11.91
CA ARG A 260 5.03 1.61 -12.89
C ARG A 260 5.32 0.25 -12.29
N ARG A 261 6.03 0.19 -11.15
CA ARG A 261 6.37 -1.08 -10.50
C ARG A 261 5.13 -1.90 -10.16
N VAL A 262 4.15 -1.31 -9.46
CA VAL A 262 2.98 -2.07 -8.98
C VAL A 262 2.09 -2.55 -10.13
N VAL A 263 2.03 -1.79 -11.24
CA VAL A 263 1.33 -2.17 -12.46
C VAL A 263 2.08 -3.27 -13.22
N GLU A 264 3.41 -3.18 -13.34
CA GLU A 264 4.26 -4.22 -13.94
C GLU A 264 4.14 -5.54 -13.19
N GLU A 265 4.22 -5.48 -11.86
CA GLU A 265 4.11 -6.63 -10.95
C GLU A 265 2.68 -7.19 -10.85
N GLY A 266 1.67 -6.44 -11.32
CA GLY A 266 0.26 -6.83 -11.23
C GLY A 266 -0.28 -6.80 -9.80
N THR A 267 0.36 -6.07 -8.89
CA THR A 267 -0.13 -5.88 -7.52
C THR A 267 -1.20 -4.80 -7.43
N MET A 268 -1.20 -3.87 -8.39
CA MET A 268 -2.23 -2.83 -8.52
C MET A 268 -2.73 -2.71 -9.97
N PRO A 269 -4.03 -2.41 -10.16
CA PRO A 269 -5.10 -2.49 -9.17
C PRO A 269 -5.22 -3.92 -8.59
N PRO A 270 -5.66 -4.09 -7.34
CA PRO A 270 -5.67 -5.40 -6.71
C PRO A 270 -6.76 -6.26 -7.36
N TRP A 271 -6.31 -7.23 -8.15
CA TRP A 271 -7.15 -8.21 -8.83
C TRP A 271 -6.44 -9.56 -8.91
N SER A 272 -7.00 -10.57 -8.25
CA SER A 272 -6.36 -11.89 -8.14
C SER A 272 -7.15 -13.00 -8.84
N ALA A 273 -8.21 -12.65 -9.58
CA ALA A 273 -8.93 -13.60 -10.40
C ALA A 273 -8.14 -13.88 -11.69
N ALA A 274 -8.04 -15.15 -12.07
CA ALA A 274 -7.43 -15.54 -13.34
C ALA A 274 -8.29 -15.03 -14.51
N PRO A 275 -7.67 -14.63 -15.65
CA PRO A 275 -8.41 -14.26 -16.85
C PRO A 275 -9.20 -15.47 -17.39
N PRO A 276 -10.30 -15.25 -18.14
CA PRO A 276 -11.02 -16.31 -18.82
C PRO A 276 -10.12 -17.12 -19.75
N THR A 277 -10.19 -18.45 -19.69
CA THR A 277 -9.30 -19.35 -20.44
C THR A 277 -9.52 -19.31 -21.95
N ASP A 278 -10.70 -18.89 -22.39
CA ASP A 278 -11.09 -18.75 -23.79
C ASP A 278 -10.88 -17.33 -24.36
N GLY A 279 -10.36 -16.41 -23.55
CA GLY A 279 -10.25 -14.99 -23.90
C GLY A 279 -11.61 -14.28 -24.01
N GLY A 280 -12.68 -14.90 -23.50
CA GLY A 280 -14.00 -14.30 -23.41
C GLY A 280 -14.07 -13.13 -22.42
N PRO A 281 -15.22 -12.44 -22.33
CA PRO A 281 -15.41 -11.38 -21.36
C PRO A 281 -15.28 -11.89 -19.93
N THR A 282 -14.78 -11.03 -19.04
CA THR A 282 -14.72 -11.32 -17.61
C THR A 282 -16.12 -11.63 -17.05
N PRO A 283 -16.29 -12.71 -16.27
CA PRO A 283 -17.57 -13.00 -15.62
C PRO A 283 -17.79 -12.14 -14.37
N TRP A 284 -16.81 -11.33 -13.98
CA TRP A 284 -16.79 -10.60 -12.73
C TRP A 284 -17.36 -9.19 -12.90
N ALA A 285 -18.46 -8.90 -12.21
CA ALA A 285 -19.09 -7.57 -12.26
C ALA A 285 -18.23 -6.46 -11.62
N ASN A 286 -17.28 -6.83 -10.75
CA ASN A 286 -16.38 -5.93 -10.04
C ASN A 286 -14.93 -6.03 -10.53
N ASP A 287 -14.71 -6.51 -11.77
CA ASP A 287 -13.38 -6.55 -12.37
C ASP A 287 -12.80 -5.14 -12.48
N ARG A 288 -11.67 -4.93 -11.80
CA ARG A 288 -10.93 -3.68 -11.78
C ARG A 288 -9.54 -3.79 -12.41
N SER A 289 -9.26 -4.92 -13.09
CA SER A 289 -7.98 -5.12 -13.74
C SER A 289 -7.78 -4.13 -14.89
N LEU A 290 -6.52 -3.81 -15.16
CA LEU A 290 -6.16 -3.06 -16.35
C LEU A 290 -6.26 -3.99 -17.57
N SER A 291 -6.89 -3.51 -18.63
CA SER A 291 -6.76 -4.15 -19.94
C SER A 291 -5.30 -4.11 -20.40
N ASP A 292 -4.90 -5.03 -21.29
CA ASP A 292 -3.54 -5.05 -21.83
C ASP A 292 -3.18 -3.73 -22.53
N SER A 293 -4.14 -3.10 -23.22
CA SER A 293 -3.96 -1.80 -23.86
C SER A 293 -3.80 -0.67 -22.85
N ASP A 294 -4.66 -0.59 -21.83
CA ASP A 294 -4.55 0.47 -20.81
C ASP A 294 -3.25 0.34 -20.02
N LYS A 295 -2.83 -0.90 -19.70
CA LYS A 295 -1.55 -1.18 -19.07
C LYS A 295 -0.39 -0.72 -19.95
N ALA A 296 -0.41 -1.03 -21.25
CA ALA A 296 0.63 -0.62 -22.18
C ALA A 296 0.70 0.91 -22.32
N ASP A 297 -0.44 1.60 -22.43
CA ASP A 297 -0.49 3.05 -22.58
C ASP A 297 -0.01 3.76 -21.31
N LEU A 298 -0.47 3.32 -20.14
CA LEU A 298 -0.02 3.86 -18.86
C LEU A 298 1.50 3.71 -18.69
N LEU A 299 2.03 2.50 -18.92
CA LEU A 299 3.48 2.25 -18.80
C LEU A 299 4.28 3.06 -19.82
N THR A 300 3.83 3.13 -21.07
CA THR A 300 4.49 3.91 -22.13
C THR A 300 4.55 5.39 -21.75
N TRP A 301 3.45 5.94 -21.23
CA TRP A 301 3.43 7.33 -20.80
C TRP A 301 4.33 7.56 -19.58
N LEU A 302 4.27 6.70 -18.55
CA LEU A 302 5.10 6.80 -17.35
C LEU A 302 6.61 6.73 -17.65
N GLU A 303 7.00 5.96 -18.66
CA GLU A 303 8.40 5.84 -19.09
C GLU A 303 8.85 6.97 -20.02
N SER A 304 7.91 7.67 -20.66
CA SER A 304 8.23 8.74 -21.60
C SER A 304 9.04 9.87 -20.95
N LYS A 305 9.90 10.50 -21.75
CA LYS A 305 10.77 11.58 -21.28
C LYS A 305 10.01 12.76 -20.67
N GLU A 306 8.87 13.09 -21.26
CA GLU A 306 8.17 14.35 -20.99
C GLU A 306 6.88 14.16 -20.18
N ARG A 307 6.28 12.94 -20.20
CA ARG A 307 4.95 12.68 -19.65
C ARG A 307 3.98 13.81 -20.02
N PRO A 308 3.68 13.98 -21.31
CA PRO A 308 3.00 15.18 -21.77
C PRO A 308 1.61 15.30 -21.14
N LEU A 309 1.28 16.52 -20.69
CA LEU A 309 0.01 16.83 -20.05
C LEU A 309 -1.16 16.78 -21.05
N GLY A 310 -0.94 17.23 -22.30
CA GLY A 310 -1.98 17.35 -23.32
C GLY A 310 -2.91 18.54 -23.11
N ASP A 311 -3.91 18.70 -23.98
CA ASP A 311 -4.89 19.79 -23.89
C ASP A 311 -5.86 19.56 -22.73
N PRO A 312 -6.03 20.50 -21.78
CA PRO A 312 -7.04 20.39 -20.72
C PRO A 312 -8.47 20.18 -21.22
N ALA A 313 -8.80 20.61 -22.45
CA ALA A 313 -10.11 20.37 -23.04
C ALA A 313 -10.39 18.90 -23.37
N ASP A 314 -9.34 18.08 -23.48
CA ASP A 314 -9.45 16.63 -23.73
C ASP A 314 -9.68 15.83 -22.45
N ALA A 315 -9.69 16.46 -21.27
CA ALA A 315 -9.84 15.79 -19.99
C ALA A 315 -11.23 15.14 -19.79
N PRO A 316 -11.35 13.96 -19.17
CA PRO A 316 -12.62 13.46 -18.63
C PRO A 316 -13.23 14.45 -17.65
N ALA A 317 -14.57 14.41 -17.52
CA ALA A 317 -15.22 14.90 -16.32
C ALA A 317 -14.67 14.13 -15.11
N ALA A 318 -14.33 14.82 -14.03
CA ALA A 318 -13.87 14.19 -12.80
C ALA A 318 -14.98 13.31 -12.19
N ARG A 319 -14.60 12.14 -11.68
CA ARG A 319 -15.50 11.33 -10.85
C ARG A 319 -15.79 12.08 -9.55
N GLU A 320 -17.04 12.02 -9.11
CA GLU A 320 -17.46 12.57 -7.84
C GLU A 320 -17.72 11.43 -6.85
N PHE A 321 -17.23 11.58 -5.63
CA PHE A 321 -17.45 10.65 -4.53
C PHE A 321 -18.26 11.30 -3.41
N PRO A 322 -19.16 10.56 -2.74
CA PRO A 322 -19.86 11.08 -1.57
C PRO A 322 -18.89 11.48 -0.46
N LYS A 323 -18.81 12.78 -0.14
CA LYS A 323 -17.92 13.28 0.92
C LYS A 323 -18.36 12.77 2.29
N GLY A 324 -17.47 12.05 2.99
CA GLY A 324 -17.69 11.55 4.35
C GLY A 324 -18.92 10.64 4.52
N GLY A 325 -19.49 10.14 3.42
CA GLY A 325 -20.81 9.53 3.36
C GLY A 325 -20.82 8.11 2.81
N TRP A 326 -22.03 7.59 2.70
CA TRP A 326 -22.35 6.25 2.24
C TRP A 326 -22.33 6.19 0.70
N LEU A 327 -21.60 5.23 0.12
CA LEU A 327 -21.46 5.02 -1.32
C LEU A 327 -22.81 4.77 -2.01
N HIS A 328 -23.76 4.14 -1.31
CA HIS A 328 -25.09 3.81 -1.84
C HIS A 328 -26.19 4.74 -1.32
N GLY A 329 -25.83 5.92 -0.84
CA GLY A 329 -26.76 6.88 -0.26
C GLY A 329 -27.09 6.57 1.21
N THR A 330 -27.98 7.35 1.82
CA THR A 330 -28.24 7.24 3.26
C THR A 330 -28.86 5.87 3.61
N PRO A 331 -28.31 5.13 4.59
CA PRO A 331 -28.87 3.85 5.01
C PRO A 331 -30.17 4.04 5.80
N ASP A 332 -31.02 3.01 5.78
CA ASP A 332 -32.27 2.97 6.54
C ASP A 332 -32.03 2.74 8.04
N ALA A 333 -30.89 2.12 8.39
CA ALA A 333 -30.45 1.94 9.76
C ALA A 333 -28.92 1.98 9.86
N GLU A 334 -28.40 2.58 10.94
CA GLU A 334 -26.98 2.69 11.25
C GLU A 334 -26.68 2.13 12.64
N PHE A 335 -25.59 1.38 12.77
CA PHE A 335 -25.14 0.80 14.04
C PHE A 335 -23.66 1.10 14.26
N THR A 336 -23.30 1.47 15.50
CA THR A 336 -21.93 1.79 15.91
C THR A 336 -21.67 1.38 17.36
N PHE A 337 -20.42 1.51 17.81
CA PHE A 337 -20.00 1.22 19.17
C PHE A 337 -20.40 2.35 20.12
N ASP A 338 -20.70 2.04 21.38
CA ASP A 338 -20.99 3.06 22.40
C ASP A 338 -19.75 3.91 22.75
N LYS A 339 -18.55 3.36 22.54
CA LYS A 339 -17.27 4.00 22.84
C LYS A 339 -16.27 3.71 21.73
N PRO A 340 -15.39 4.67 21.41
CA PRO A 340 -14.32 4.44 20.45
C PRO A 340 -13.35 3.37 20.97
N VAL A 341 -12.80 2.60 20.04
CA VAL A 341 -11.66 1.71 20.29
C VAL A 341 -10.40 2.56 20.25
N ARG A 342 -9.48 2.36 21.20
CA ARG A 342 -8.17 3.03 21.21
C ARG A 342 -7.13 2.18 20.50
N ILE A 343 -6.44 2.78 19.53
CA ILE A 343 -5.39 2.15 18.73
C ILE A 343 -4.04 2.75 19.12
N LYS A 344 -3.05 1.88 19.34
CA LYS A 344 -1.67 2.28 19.64
C LYS A 344 -0.99 2.81 18.38
N ALA A 345 0.00 3.69 18.56
CA ALA A 345 0.84 4.18 17.47
C ALA A 345 1.70 3.07 16.83
N GLU A 346 2.24 2.16 17.64
CA GLU A 346 3.28 1.21 17.22
C GLU A 346 2.94 -0.22 17.68
N GLY A 347 3.59 -1.20 17.04
CA GLY A 347 3.49 -2.62 17.39
C GLY A 347 2.25 -3.31 16.80
N LYS A 348 1.70 -4.28 17.54
CA LYS A 348 0.54 -5.09 17.11
C LYS A 348 -0.66 -4.85 18.01
N MET A 349 -1.86 -4.98 17.44
CA MET A 349 -3.13 -4.98 18.15
C MET A 349 -3.73 -6.39 18.16
N PRO A 350 -4.27 -6.88 19.29
CA PRO A 350 -5.09 -8.08 19.27
C PRO A 350 -6.42 -7.79 18.54
N TYR A 351 -7.09 -8.84 18.09
CA TYR A 351 -8.46 -8.74 17.61
C TYR A 351 -9.38 -8.17 18.70
N VAL A 352 -10.18 -7.17 18.34
CA VAL A 352 -11.16 -6.56 19.24
C VAL A 352 -12.54 -7.06 18.84
N ASN A 353 -13.25 -7.68 19.79
CA ASN A 353 -14.61 -8.18 19.55
C ASN A 353 -15.61 -7.29 20.28
N LEU A 354 -16.57 -6.73 19.55
CA LEU A 354 -17.58 -5.80 20.07
C LEU A 354 -18.96 -6.34 19.69
N VAL A 355 -19.96 -6.11 20.55
CA VAL A 355 -21.34 -6.53 20.31
C VAL A 355 -22.24 -5.31 20.38
N VAL A 356 -22.96 -5.03 19.30
CA VAL A 356 -23.87 -3.89 19.18
C VAL A 356 -25.31 -4.41 19.08
N PRO A 357 -26.22 -4.02 19.97
CA PRO A 357 -27.63 -4.40 19.85
C PRO A 357 -28.30 -3.65 18.70
N THR A 358 -29.07 -4.35 17.86
CA THR A 358 -29.83 -3.68 16.78
C THR A 358 -31.11 -3.02 17.28
N ASN A 359 -31.68 -3.52 18.38
CA ASN A 359 -32.98 -3.12 18.93
C ASN A 359 -34.13 -3.16 17.91
N LEU A 360 -33.98 -3.91 16.82
CA LEU A 360 -35.04 -4.10 15.83
C LEU A 360 -36.22 -4.84 16.47
N THR A 361 -37.43 -4.34 16.25
CA THR A 361 -38.67 -4.93 16.78
C THR A 361 -39.30 -5.96 15.86
N GLU A 362 -38.82 -6.06 14.62
CA GLU A 362 -39.28 -6.99 13.60
C GLU A 362 -38.09 -7.44 12.73
N ASP A 363 -38.24 -8.57 12.04
CA ASP A 363 -37.27 -9.04 11.07
C ASP A 363 -37.10 -8.02 9.95
N LYS A 364 -35.85 -7.81 9.53
CA LYS A 364 -35.51 -6.96 8.39
C LYS A 364 -34.81 -7.74 7.30
N TRP A 365 -35.17 -7.45 6.06
CA TRP A 365 -34.49 -7.93 4.88
C TRP A 365 -33.49 -6.87 4.42
N ILE A 366 -32.21 -7.21 4.49
CA ILE A 366 -31.10 -6.32 4.17
C ILE A 366 -30.70 -6.54 2.71
N GLN A 367 -31.06 -5.60 1.83
CA GLN A 367 -30.68 -5.63 0.42
C GLN A 367 -29.22 -5.20 0.22
N GLY A 368 -28.67 -4.40 1.12
CA GLY A 368 -27.26 -4.06 1.08
C GLY A 368 -26.73 -3.51 2.38
N PHE A 369 -25.41 -3.44 2.46
CA PHE A 369 -24.71 -2.91 3.62
C PHE A 369 -23.48 -2.13 3.20
N GLU A 370 -23.04 -1.25 4.08
CA GLU A 370 -21.75 -0.59 3.97
C GLU A 370 -21.12 -0.46 5.37
N ILE A 371 -19.81 -0.65 5.47
CA ILE A 371 -19.04 -0.50 6.70
C ILE A 371 -18.08 0.68 6.52
N LEU A 372 -18.19 1.66 7.43
CA LEU A 372 -17.38 2.86 7.46
C LEU A 372 -16.52 2.89 8.73
N PRO A 373 -15.22 2.59 8.63
CA PRO A 373 -14.28 2.84 9.71
C PRO A 373 -14.21 4.32 10.10
N GLY A 374 -14.09 4.61 11.39
CA GLY A 374 -13.81 5.95 11.88
C GLY A 374 -12.35 6.34 11.65
N ALA A 375 -11.44 5.36 11.75
CA ALA A 375 -10.01 5.50 11.45
C ALA A 375 -9.60 4.49 10.36
N ARG A 376 -9.98 4.79 9.10
CA ARG A 376 -9.74 3.93 7.92
C ARG A 376 -8.26 3.54 7.77
N GLU A 377 -7.36 4.43 8.14
CA GLU A 377 -5.91 4.29 8.02
C GLU A 377 -5.30 3.23 8.95
N VAL A 378 -6.06 2.70 9.92
CA VAL A 378 -5.62 1.63 10.83
C VAL A 378 -6.52 0.40 10.82
N VAL A 379 -7.70 0.42 10.20
CA VAL A 379 -8.59 -0.75 10.12
C VAL A 379 -8.14 -1.66 8.98
N HIS A 380 -7.63 -2.84 9.31
CA HIS A 380 -7.16 -3.82 8.34
C HIS A 380 -8.31 -4.69 7.79
N HIS A 381 -9.25 -5.11 8.64
CA HIS A 381 -10.52 -5.69 8.21
C HIS A 381 -11.56 -5.67 9.35
N VAL A 382 -12.83 -5.78 8.97
CA VAL A 382 -13.96 -5.93 9.89
C VAL A 382 -14.80 -7.11 9.43
N ILE A 383 -15.07 -8.06 10.34
CA ILE A 383 -16.02 -9.14 10.09
C ILE A 383 -17.21 -8.95 11.04
N VAL A 384 -18.40 -8.84 10.47
CA VAL A 384 -19.65 -8.67 11.22
C VAL A 384 -20.47 -9.94 11.16
N PHE A 385 -20.90 -10.41 12.32
CA PHE A 385 -21.78 -11.56 12.48
C PHE A 385 -23.12 -11.10 13.05
N ALA A 386 -24.22 -11.59 12.49
CA ALA A 386 -25.55 -11.42 13.07
C ALA A 386 -25.78 -12.52 14.11
N VAL A 387 -26.05 -12.12 15.35
CA VAL A 387 -26.31 -13.00 16.49
C VAL A 387 -27.82 -13.02 16.72
N ASP A 388 -28.43 -14.17 16.39
CA ASP A 388 -29.84 -14.43 16.63
C ASP A 388 -30.07 -14.66 18.14
N PRO A 389 -30.97 -13.90 18.80
CA PRO A 389 -31.29 -14.09 20.20
C PRO A 389 -31.93 -15.45 20.51
N GLU A 390 -32.61 -16.08 19.54
CA GLU A 390 -33.21 -17.41 19.70
C GLU A 390 -32.17 -18.52 19.55
N ASN A 391 -31.06 -18.23 18.84
CA ASN A 391 -29.99 -19.19 18.56
C ASN A 391 -28.59 -18.63 18.92
N PRO A 392 -28.36 -18.21 20.18
CA PRO A 392 -27.12 -17.54 20.57
C PRO A 392 -25.88 -18.46 20.55
N GLY A 393 -26.09 -19.77 20.41
CA GLY A 393 -25.07 -20.82 20.47
C GLY A 393 -24.44 -21.20 19.13
N GLU A 394 -24.89 -20.64 18.00
CA GLU A 394 -24.16 -20.82 16.74
C GLU A 394 -22.74 -20.26 16.90
N ARG A 395 -21.74 -21.13 16.78
CA ARG A 395 -20.34 -20.70 16.87
C ARG A 395 -20.05 -19.78 15.69
N PHE A 396 -19.99 -18.49 15.97
CA PHE A 396 -19.53 -17.46 15.04
C PHE A 396 -18.03 -17.62 14.78
N SER A 397 -17.68 -18.56 13.93
CA SER A 397 -16.34 -18.71 13.36
C SER A 397 -16.37 -18.22 11.92
N GLU A 398 -15.21 -17.84 11.38
CA GLU A 398 -15.05 -17.57 9.94
C GLU A 398 -15.58 -18.74 9.07
N VAL A 399 -15.56 -19.95 9.62
CA VAL A 399 -16.07 -21.18 9.02
C VAL A 399 -17.60 -21.18 8.87
N GLY A 400 -18.34 -20.51 9.76
CA GLY A 400 -19.80 -20.38 9.69
C GLY A 400 -20.30 -19.37 8.64
N GLY A 401 -19.40 -18.60 8.03
CA GLY A 401 -19.73 -17.46 7.18
C GLY A 401 -19.83 -16.15 7.98
N TYR A 402 -20.13 -15.05 7.29
CA TYR A 402 -20.27 -13.72 7.88
C TYR A 402 -21.54 -13.00 7.37
N PHE A 403 -22.00 -12.02 8.15
CA PHE A 403 -23.15 -11.19 7.78
C PHE A 403 -22.72 -10.02 6.89
N ALA A 404 -21.67 -9.30 7.29
CA ALA A 404 -21.05 -8.23 6.50
C ALA A 404 -19.52 -8.27 6.68
N LEU A 405 -18.79 -7.74 5.71
CA LEU A 405 -17.33 -7.73 5.67
C LEU A 405 -16.83 -6.36 5.19
N TYR A 406 -15.74 -5.91 5.77
CA TYR A 406 -14.92 -4.82 5.28
C TYR A 406 -13.49 -5.31 5.10
N VAL A 407 -12.92 -5.03 3.93
CA VAL A 407 -11.48 -5.03 3.69
C VAL A 407 -11.14 -3.76 2.91
N PRO A 408 -9.92 -3.20 3.01
CA PRO A 408 -9.52 -2.08 2.17
C PRO A 408 -9.79 -2.35 0.67
N GLY A 409 -10.56 -1.47 0.04
CA GLY A 409 -11.03 -1.63 -1.35
C GLY A 409 -12.34 -2.42 -1.53
N THR A 410 -12.98 -2.88 -0.44
CA THR A 410 -14.33 -3.47 -0.46
C THR A 410 -15.03 -3.18 0.87
N SER A 411 -15.81 -2.09 0.88
CA SER A 411 -16.52 -1.58 2.05
C SER A 411 -18.04 -1.74 2.00
N ALA A 412 -18.60 -1.99 0.81
CA ALA A 412 -20.03 -2.03 0.58
C ALA A 412 -20.42 -3.19 -0.33
N GLU A 413 -21.66 -3.63 -0.18
CA GLU A 413 -22.29 -4.65 -1.02
C GLU A 413 -23.77 -4.29 -1.20
N MET A 414 -24.23 -4.27 -2.45
CA MET A 414 -25.64 -4.08 -2.80
C MET A 414 -26.11 -5.28 -3.63
N PHE A 415 -27.00 -6.08 -3.06
CA PHE A 415 -27.55 -7.24 -3.75
C PHE A 415 -28.56 -6.83 -4.85
N PRO A 416 -28.66 -7.59 -5.95
CA PRO A 416 -29.66 -7.36 -6.98
C PRO A 416 -31.10 -7.36 -6.40
N PRO A 417 -32.05 -6.66 -7.04
CA PRO A 417 -33.45 -6.70 -6.63
C PRO A 417 -33.96 -8.14 -6.46
N GLY A 418 -34.66 -8.39 -5.35
CA GLY A 418 -35.16 -9.71 -4.98
C GLY A 418 -34.18 -10.60 -4.20
N PHE A 419 -32.94 -10.15 -3.97
CA PHE A 419 -31.97 -10.82 -3.09
C PHE A 419 -31.75 -9.99 -1.82
N ALA A 420 -31.83 -10.62 -0.65
CA ALA A 420 -31.53 -9.95 0.61
C ALA A 420 -31.08 -10.92 1.70
N LYS A 421 -30.33 -10.43 2.69
CA LYS A 421 -30.01 -11.17 3.92
C LYS A 421 -31.10 -10.95 4.97
N ARG A 422 -31.45 -11.98 5.74
CA ARG A 422 -32.38 -11.83 6.88
C ARG A 422 -31.61 -11.37 8.13
N LEU A 423 -32.08 -10.31 8.77
CA LEU A 423 -31.66 -9.89 10.10
C LEU A 423 -32.85 -10.01 11.08
N PRO A 424 -32.85 -10.99 11.99
CA PRO A 424 -33.97 -11.21 12.90
C PRO A 424 -34.24 -10.03 13.85
N ALA A 425 -35.49 -9.91 14.29
CA ALA A 425 -35.86 -9.03 15.39
C ALA A 425 -34.98 -9.29 16.63
N GLY A 426 -34.53 -8.23 17.32
CA GLY A 426 -33.70 -8.34 18.51
C GLY A 426 -32.27 -8.86 18.27
N ALA A 427 -31.85 -9.08 17.02
CA ALA A 427 -30.49 -9.52 16.70
C ALA A 427 -29.43 -8.56 17.24
N LYS A 428 -28.24 -9.09 17.52
CA LYS A 428 -27.05 -8.29 17.84
C LYS A 428 -26.03 -8.43 16.72
N LEU A 429 -25.24 -7.39 16.49
CA LEU A 429 -24.12 -7.42 15.55
C LEU A 429 -22.83 -7.60 16.33
N ARG A 430 -22.15 -8.73 16.13
CA ARG A 430 -20.81 -8.95 16.67
C ARG A 430 -19.78 -8.53 15.63
N PHE A 431 -19.03 -7.49 15.94
CA PHE A 431 -17.90 -7.03 15.16
C PHE A 431 -16.63 -7.71 15.64
N GLN A 432 -15.86 -8.27 14.70
CA GLN A 432 -14.48 -8.66 14.91
C GLN A 432 -13.60 -7.67 14.14
N MET A 433 -12.89 -6.83 14.88
CA MET A 433 -12.04 -5.77 14.34
C MET A 433 -10.58 -6.22 14.35
N HIS A 434 -9.89 -6.01 13.23
CA HIS A 434 -8.44 -6.17 13.13
C HIS A 434 -7.80 -4.84 12.75
N TYR A 435 -6.88 -4.36 13.60
CA TYR A 435 -6.20 -3.09 13.43
C TYR A 435 -4.70 -3.27 13.18
N THR A 436 -4.15 -2.43 12.29
CA THR A 436 -2.71 -2.32 12.03
C THR A 436 -2.24 -0.92 12.41
N PRO A 437 -1.49 -0.75 13.51
CA PRO A 437 -0.84 0.52 13.86
C PRO A 437 0.02 1.08 12.72
N ASN A 438 -0.06 2.40 12.51
CA ASN A 438 0.56 3.08 11.36
C ASN A 438 1.54 4.22 11.77
N GLY A 439 1.91 4.30 13.04
CA GLY A 439 2.74 5.37 13.61
C GLY A 439 1.95 6.39 14.43
N LYS A 440 0.63 6.48 14.27
CA LYS A 440 -0.22 7.43 15.01
C LYS A 440 -1.14 6.69 16.00
N ALA A 441 -1.13 7.12 17.27
CA ALA A 441 -2.16 6.68 18.20
C ALA A 441 -3.48 7.37 17.84
N THR A 442 -4.53 6.59 17.65
CA THR A 442 -5.83 7.08 17.17
C THR A 442 -6.99 6.37 17.87
N GLU A 443 -8.21 6.81 17.58
CA GLU A 443 -9.45 6.23 18.06
C GLU A 443 -10.34 5.87 16.87
N ASP A 444 -10.92 4.67 16.89
CA ASP A 444 -11.82 4.20 15.84
C ASP A 444 -13.24 4.06 16.38
N LEU A 445 -14.19 4.59 15.60
CA LEU A 445 -15.62 4.46 15.83
C LEU A 445 -16.28 3.95 14.56
N THR A 446 -15.98 2.69 14.20
CA THR A 446 -16.54 2.04 13.01
C THR A 446 -18.07 1.97 13.08
N ARG A 447 -18.71 2.12 11.92
CA ARG A 447 -20.17 2.15 11.74
C ARG A 447 -20.56 1.21 10.60
N ILE A 448 -21.73 0.61 10.70
CA ILE A 448 -22.35 -0.16 9.61
C ILE A 448 -23.72 0.43 9.29
N GLY A 449 -23.97 0.67 8.00
CA GLY A 449 -25.25 1.10 7.46
C GLY A 449 -25.93 -0.06 6.73
N PHE A 450 -27.25 -0.15 6.83
CA PHE A 450 -28.05 -1.12 6.10
C PHE A 450 -29.08 -0.44 5.21
N HIS A 451 -29.24 -0.95 4.00
CA HIS A 451 -30.34 -0.66 3.10
C HIS A 451 -31.34 -1.82 3.15
N PHE A 452 -32.59 -1.52 3.48
CA PHE A 452 -33.65 -2.52 3.57
C PHE A 452 -34.26 -2.78 2.18
N ALA A 453 -34.64 -4.03 1.95
CA ALA A 453 -35.40 -4.39 0.76
C ALA A 453 -36.79 -3.74 0.84
N THR A 454 -37.20 -3.06 -0.23
CA THR A 454 -38.52 -2.40 -0.33
C THR A 454 -39.65 -3.39 -0.60
N GLU A 455 -39.32 -4.57 -1.13
CA GLU A 455 -40.23 -5.68 -1.39
C GLU A 455 -39.71 -6.96 -0.71
N PRO A 456 -40.58 -7.91 -0.34
CA PRO A 456 -40.14 -9.21 0.15
C PRO A 456 -39.17 -9.88 -0.84
N PRO A 457 -37.98 -10.33 -0.39
CA PRO A 457 -37.01 -10.92 -1.29
C PRO A 457 -37.51 -12.26 -1.82
N LYS A 458 -37.19 -12.52 -3.09
CA LYS A 458 -37.40 -13.82 -3.73
C LYS A 458 -36.37 -14.86 -3.26
N TYR A 459 -35.16 -14.40 -2.92
CA TYR A 459 -34.04 -15.22 -2.52
C TYR A 459 -33.39 -14.68 -1.23
N GLU A 460 -33.22 -15.56 -0.25
CA GLU A 460 -32.39 -15.27 0.94
C GLU A 460 -30.92 -15.49 0.60
N VAL A 461 -30.10 -14.45 0.79
CA VAL A 461 -28.65 -14.51 0.58
C VAL A 461 -27.98 -15.12 1.80
N LYS A 462 -27.16 -16.16 1.59
CA LYS A 462 -26.34 -16.79 2.62
C LYS A 462 -24.89 -16.83 2.19
N VAL A 463 -24.00 -16.55 3.14
CA VAL A 463 -22.55 -16.77 2.96
C VAL A 463 -22.23 -18.13 3.56
N THR A 464 -21.67 -19.02 2.76
CA THR A 464 -21.23 -20.35 3.21
C THR A 464 -19.76 -20.54 2.89
N SER A 465 -19.04 -21.23 3.79
CA SER A 465 -17.67 -21.64 3.54
C SER A 465 -17.60 -23.08 3.02
N VAL A 466 -16.51 -23.37 2.30
CA VAL A 466 -16.04 -24.73 1.96
C VAL A 466 -14.66 -24.88 2.63
N PRO A 467 -14.63 -25.18 3.95
CA PRO A 467 -13.41 -25.05 4.75
C PRO A 467 -12.55 -26.32 4.71
N ASN A 468 -11.24 -26.17 4.58
CA ASN A 468 -10.29 -27.22 4.95
C ASN A 468 -9.44 -26.74 6.15
N THR A 469 -9.73 -27.27 7.33
CA THR A 469 -9.02 -26.92 8.58
C THR A 469 -7.95 -27.91 8.97
N ARG A 470 -7.72 -28.96 8.16
CA ARG A 470 -6.79 -30.05 8.43
C ARG A 470 -5.67 -30.14 7.39
N ILE A 471 -5.40 -29.01 6.71
CA ILE A 471 -4.35 -28.86 5.72
C ILE A 471 -3.01 -29.34 6.31
N ALA A 472 -2.32 -30.21 5.59
CA ALA A 472 -1.05 -30.79 6.02
C ALA A 472 0.02 -30.60 4.95
N ILE A 473 0.63 -29.41 4.92
CA ILE A 473 1.68 -29.05 3.96
C ILE A 473 3.01 -29.71 4.38
N PRO A 474 3.63 -30.57 3.54
CA PRO A 474 4.93 -31.13 3.85
C PRO A 474 6.01 -30.05 3.96
N ALA A 475 6.93 -30.20 4.92
CA ALA A 475 8.03 -29.27 5.09
C ALA A 475 8.88 -29.19 3.81
N GLY A 476 9.17 -27.98 3.36
CA GLY A 476 9.96 -27.75 2.14
C GLY A 476 9.23 -28.01 0.83
N ALA A 477 7.96 -28.43 0.85
CA ALA A 477 7.16 -28.50 -0.37
C ALA A 477 7.03 -27.10 -0.98
N ASP A 478 7.34 -26.99 -2.27
CA ASP A 478 7.16 -25.76 -3.03
C ASP A 478 5.66 -25.52 -3.27
N ASP A 479 4.99 -26.47 -3.92
CA ASP A 479 3.55 -26.51 -4.14
C ASP A 479 2.89 -27.69 -3.43
N HIS A 480 1.73 -27.44 -2.82
CA HIS A 480 0.91 -28.46 -2.17
C HIS A 480 -0.56 -28.14 -2.39
N GLN A 481 -1.30 -29.06 -3.00
CA GLN A 481 -2.73 -28.89 -3.29
C GLN A 481 -3.57 -29.51 -2.18
N GLU A 482 -4.61 -28.79 -1.78
CA GLU A 482 -5.63 -29.23 -0.86
C GLU A 482 -7.00 -28.97 -1.48
N THR A 483 -7.92 -29.91 -1.30
CA THR A 483 -9.29 -29.80 -1.82
C THR A 483 -10.27 -29.91 -0.65
N ALA A 484 -11.33 -29.12 -0.71
CA ALA A 484 -12.52 -29.31 0.11
C ALA A 484 -13.74 -29.21 -0.78
N GLU A 485 -14.75 -30.00 -0.46
CA GLU A 485 -16.00 -30.09 -1.21
C GLU A 485 -17.16 -29.93 -0.24
N ARG A 486 -18.27 -29.38 -0.76
CA ARG A 486 -19.51 -29.24 -0.01
C ARG A 486 -20.69 -29.55 -0.94
N PRO A 487 -21.57 -30.49 -0.60
CA PRO A 487 -22.78 -30.73 -1.38
C PRO A 487 -23.70 -29.50 -1.37
N ALA A 488 -24.26 -29.19 -2.55
CA ALA A 488 -25.33 -28.22 -2.69
C ALA A 488 -26.67 -28.98 -2.74
N PRO A 489 -27.52 -28.90 -1.70
CA PRO A 489 -28.75 -29.70 -1.62
C PRO A 489 -29.89 -29.15 -2.49
N THR A 490 -29.73 -27.94 -3.03
CA THR A 490 -30.70 -27.22 -3.85
C THR A 490 -29.97 -26.45 -4.94
N ASP A 491 -30.70 -25.99 -5.94
CA ASP A 491 -30.18 -25.03 -6.91
C ASP A 491 -29.73 -23.75 -6.18
N LEU A 492 -28.54 -23.25 -6.53
CA LEU A 492 -27.95 -22.06 -5.92
C LEU A 492 -27.60 -21.05 -7.02
N THR A 493 -27.92 -19.78 -6.78
CA THR A 493 -27.35 -18.67 -7.53
C THR A 493 -26.13 -18.16 -6.77
N ILE A 494 -24.94 -18.34 -7.34
CA ILE A 494 -23.71 -17.80 -6.74
C ILE A 494 -23.58 -16.32 -7.11
N LEU A 495 -23.54 -15.47 -6.09
CA LEU A 495 -23.42 -14.02 -6.26
C LEU A 495 -21.97 -13.54 -6.23
N GLY A 496 -21.06 -14.31 -5.63
CA GLY A 496 -19.66 -13.94 -5.53
C GLY A 496 -18.82 -15.00 -4.81
N PHE A 497 -17.51 -14.82 -4.87
CA PHE A 497 -16.52 -15.66 -4.17
C PHE A 497 -15.60 -14.78 -3.34
N LEU A 498 -15.14 -15.32 -2.21
CA LEU A 498 -14.15 -14.69 -1.34
C LEU A 498 -13.12 -15.75 -0.93
N PRO A 499 -12.05 -15.95 -1.72
CA PRO A 499 -10.98 -16.87 -1.35
C PRO A 499 -10.21 -16.32 -0.15
N HIS A 500 -9.91 -17.19 0.82
CA HIS A 500 -9.12 -16.85 2.00
C HIS A 500 -8.03 -17.89 2.22
N LEU A 501 -6.78 -17.44 2.21
CA LEU A 501 -5.60 -18.26 2.48
C LEU A 501 -4.67 -17.52 3.44
N HIS A 502 -3.96 -18.27 4.27
CA HIS A 502 -2.89 -17.72 5.10
C HIS A 502 -1.58 -17.58 4.30
N LEU A 503 -0.48 -17.28 4.98
CA LEU A 503 0.83 -16.90 4.43
C LEU A 503 1.41 -17.81 3.32
N ARG A 504 1.02 -19.09 3.26
CA ARG A 504 1.52 -20.07 2.27
C ARG A 504 0.58 -20.28 1.07
N GLY A 505 -0.57 -19.60 1.05
CA GLY A 505 -1.50 -19.66 -0.07
C GLY A 505 -0.89 -19.13 -1.36
N LYS A 506 -1.10 -19.86 -2.47
CA LYS A 506 -0.66 -19.44 -3.80
C LYS A 506 -1.83 -19.19 -4.76
N ALA A 507 -2.85 -20.05 -4.74
CA ALA A 507 -4.02 -19.94 -5.61
C ALA A 507 -5.25 -20.61 -4.98
N PHE A 508 -6.44 -20.18 -5.39
CA PHE A 508 -7.72 -20.82 -5.08
C PHE A 508 -8.42 -21.16 -6.40
N ARG A 509 -9.09 -22.32 -6.45
CA ARG A 509 -9.95 -22.70 -7.58
C ARG A 509 -11.31 -23.10 -7.03
N TYR A 510 -12.36 -22.56 -7.63
CA TYR A 510 -13.73 -22.97 -7.38
C TYR A 510 -14.23 -23.78 -8.57
N GLU A 511 -14.78 -24.96 -8.29
CA GLU A 511 -15.36 -25.85 -9.29
C GLU A 511 -16.79 -26.19 -8.84
N VAL A 512 -17.70 -26.25 -9.81
CA VAL A 512 -19.05 -26.78 -9.61
C VAL A 512 -19.10 -28.12 -10.31
N ILE A 513 -19.35 -29.18 -9.55
CA ILE A 513 -19.54 -30.53 -10.08
C ILE A 513 -21.05 -30.70 -10.29
N GLY A 514 -21.45 -30.98 -11.54
CA GLY A 514 -22.84 -31.12 -11.92
C GLY A 514 -23.44 -32.44 -11.41
N PRO A 515 -24.76 -32.61 -11.52
CA PRO A 515 -25.41 -33.89 -11.23
C PRO A 515 -24.88 -35.05 -12.11
N ASP A 516 -24.30 -34.74 -13.26
CA ASP A 516 -23.74 -35.66 -14.26
C ASP A 516 -22.26 -36.00 -14.05
N GLY A 517 -21.64 -35.48 -13.00
CA GLY A 517 -20.20 -35.63 -12.71
C GLY A 517 -19.38 -34.50 -13.32
#